data_AF-A0A9P4JG90-F1
#
_entry.id   AF-A0A9P4JG90-F1
#
_cell.length_a   1.000
_cell.length_b   1.000
_cell.length_c   1.000
_cell.angle_alpha   90.00
_cell.angle_beta   90.00
_cell.angle_gamma   90.00
#
_symmetry.space_group_name_H-M   'P 1'
#
loop_
_entity.id
_entity.type
_entity.pdbx_description
1 polymer ?
#
loop_
_entity_poly.entity_id
_entity_poly.type
_entity_poly.pdbx_seq_one_letter_code
_entity_poly.pdbx_strand_id
1 'polypeptide(L)'
;MRKETNSFGRFYTDQGLYDRSEKLYKALLEEDIESLDISNVNRLQSMANLASTYRNQGRWKEAEELDVQLDVQVMETSSRVLGEEHPGTLTSMANLASTYRNQGRWKEAEELFMQVMEIRKRVLGEEHPGTLTSMTNLASTYRNQGRWKEAEELEGQVIETSSRVLGEEHPDTLASMNNLAFIFKSQGCSAKAISLMEQCVRLEIMFLVLSILICYSLSIS
;
A
#
# COMPACT_ATOMS: atom_id res chain seq x y z
N MET A 1 18.94 11.51 26.01
CA MET A 1 19.65 10.23 25.79
C MET A 1 19.11 9.43 24.59
N ARG A 2 17.98 8.71 24.65
CA ARG A 2 17.57 7.80 23.54
C ARG A 2 17.32 8.47 22.17
N LYS A 3 16.71 9.66 22.13
CA LYS A 3 16.57 10.45 20.88
C LYS A 3 17.93 10.84 20.30
N GLU A 4 18.88 11.20 21.16
CA GLU A 4 20.24 11.58 20.77
C GLU A 4 21.00 10.36 20.19
N THR A 5 20.83 9.19 20.79
CA THR A 5 21.42 7.94 20.29
C THR A 5 20.89 7.57 18.91
N ASN A 6 19.58 7.73 18.66
CA ASN A 6 19.00 7.51 17.31
C ASN A 6 19.56 8.50 16.27
N SER A 7 19.75 9.77 16.64
CA SER A 7 20.42 10.73 15.76
C SER A 7 21.90 10.40 15.51
N PHE A 8 22.62 9.86 16.49
CA PHE A 8 23.99 9.37 16.28
C PHE A 8 24.04 8.16 15.34
N GLY A 9 23.10 7.23 15.47
CA GLY A 9 22.94 6.12 14.53
C GLY A 9 22.77 6.63 13.10
N ARG A 10 21.87 7.61 12.90
CA ARG A 10 21.60 8.17 11.56
C ARG A 10 22.83 8.88 11.01
N PHE A 11 23.53 9.64 11.86
CA PHE A 11 24.80 10.26 11.47
C PHE A 11 25.81 9.21 10.97
N TYR A 12 25.95 8.05 11.62
CA TYR A 12 26.83 7.00 11.11
C TYR A 12 26.34 6.43 9.78
N THR A 13 25.04 6.24 9.59
CA THR A 13 24.47 5.80 8.30
C THR A 13 24.79 6.81 7.19
N ASP A 14 24.62 8.10 7.44
CA ASP A 14 24.86 9.18 6.46
C ASP A 14 26.35 9.28 6.08
N GLN A 15 27.26 8.92 7.00
CA GLN A 15 28.70 8.87 6.77
C GLN A 15 29.16 7.54 6.15
N GLY A 16 28.26 6.62 5.82
CA GLY A 16 28.58 5.29 5.28
C GLY A 16 29.20 4.33 6.30
N LEU A 17 29.18 4.66 7.59
CA LEU A 17 29.73 3.86 8.69
C LEU A 17 28.70 2.83 9.17
N TYR A 18 28.27 1.95 8.25
CA TYR A 18 27.12 1.06 8.46
C TYR A 18 27.31 0.09 9.64
N ASP A 19 28.49 -0.50 9.82
CA ASP A 19 28.76 -1.43 10.93
C ASP A 19 28.62 -0.76 12.31
N ARG A 20 28.95 0.53 12.41
CA ARG A 20 28.78 1.31 13.65
C ARG A 20 27.31 1.62 13.88
N SER A 21 26.60 2.03 12.82
CA SER A 21 25.16 2.29 12.90
C SER A 21 24.38 1.03 13.29
N GLU A 22 24.71 -0.13 12.72
CA GLU A 22 24.08 -1.42 12.99
C GLU A 22 24.25 -1.81 14.46
N LYS A 23 25.50 -1.80 14.96
CA LYS A 23 25.79 -2.13 16.37
C LYS A 23 25.00 -1.25 17.33
N LEU A 24 24.92 0.04 17.03
CA LEU A 24 24.20 1.01 17.85
C LEU A 24 22.68 0.73 17.84
N TYR A 25 22.08 0.49 16.67
CA TYR A 25 20.64 0.20 16.61
C TYR A 25 20.29 -1.15 17.24
N LYS A 26 21.13 -2.18 17.09
CA LYS A 26 20.92 -3.47 17.78
C LYS A 26 20.95 -3.32 19.30
N ALA A 27 21.94 -2.58 19.83
CA ALA A 27 22.01 -2.28 21.26
C ALA A 27 20.76 -1.54 21.78
N LEU A 28 20.26 -0.56 21.01
CA LEU A 28 19.01 0.14 21.35
C LEU A 28 17.80 -0.81 21.41
N LEU A 29 17.71 -1.77 20.49
CA LEU A 29 16.61 -2.73 20.44
C LEU A 29 16.65 -3.79 21.54
N GLU A 30 17.85 -4.14 22.02
CA GLU A 30 18.07 -5.05 23.16
C GLU A 30 17.72 -4.37 24.49
N GLU A 31 18.11 -3.11 24.70
CA GLU A 31 17.76 -2.34 25.91
C GLU A 31 16.24 -2.11 26.07
N ASP A 32 15.50 -2.01 24.97
CA ASP A 32 14.07 -1.72 24.99
C ASP A 32 13.19 -2.91 25.45
N ILE A 33 13.74 -4.12 25.57
CA ILE A 33 13.00 -5.32 26.06
C ILE A 33 12.62 -5.17 27.55
N GLU A 34 13.30 -4.31 28.30
CA GLU A 34 13.14 -4.18 29.76
C GLU A 34 12.17 -3.08 30.22
N SER A 35 11.67 -2.19 29.33
CA SER A 35 10.81 -1.06 29.72
C SER A 35 9.43 -1.11 29.06
N LEU A 36 8.39 -1.37 29.84
CA LEU A 36 7.12 -1.90 29.34
C LEU A 36 6.08 -0.90 28.79
N ASP A 37 6.28 0.43 28.71
CA ASP A 37 5.08 1.26 28.39
C ASP A 37 5.20 2.62 27.68
N ILE A 38 6.36 3.18 27.29
CA ILE A 38 6.36 4.54 26.66
C ILE A 38 7.29 4.69 25.44
N SER A 39 8.18 3.72 25.14
CA SER A 39 9.22 3.88 24.11
C SER A 39 8.92 3.30 22.72
N ASN A 40 7.70 2.82 22.44
CA ASN A 40 7.41 2.11 21.19
C ASN A 40 7.75 2.93 19.93
N VAL A 41 7.47 4.24 19.93
CA VAL A 41 7.83 5.11 18.78
C VAL A 41 9.35 5.18 18.56
N ASN A 42 10.15 5.21 19.63
CA ASN A 42 11.62 5.22 19.50
C ASN A 42 12.15 3.86 19.06
N ARG A 43 11.54 2.77 19.54
CA ARG A 43 11.86 1.40 19.13
C ARG A 43 11.57 1.19 17.65
N LEU A 44 10.37 1.55 17.20
CA LEU A 44 9.97 1.53 15.79
C LEU A 44 10.92 2.37 14.92
N GLN A 45 11.32 3.55 15.41
CA GLN A 45 12.31 4.38 14.71
C GLN A 45 13.67 3.70 14.60
N SER A 46 14.16 3.05 15.67
CA SER A 46 15.41 2.29 15.65
C SER A 46 15.34 1.10 14.70
N MET A 47 14.22 0.38 14.67
CA MET A 47 13.97 -0.71 13.71
C MET A 47 13.99 -0.18 12.26
N ALA A 48 13.25 0.89 11.96
CA ALA A 48 13.23 1.48 10.63
C ALA A 48 14.63 1.95 10.17
N ASN A 49 15.39 2.55 11.09
CA ASN A 49 16.75 2.98 10.79
C ASN A 49 17.70 1.80 10.56
N LEU A 50 17.57 0.71 11.34
CA LEU A 50 18.34 -0.52 11.14
C LEU A 50 18.01 -1.18 9.80
N ALA A 51 16.73 -1.20 9.39
CA ALA A 51 16.31 -1.69 8.07
C ALA A 51 16.99 -0.87 6.96
N SER A 52 17.01 0.46 7.10
CA SER A 52 17.71 1.34 6.16
C SER A 52 19.22 1.05 6.11
N THR A 53 19.87 0.81 7.25
CA THR A 53 21.28 0.40 7.28
C THR A 53 21.51 -0.91 6.54
N TYR A 54 20.65 -1.91 6.71
CA TYR A 54 20.73 -3.16 5.97
C TYR A 54 20.56 -2.98 4.46
N ARG A 55 19.61 -2.15 4.01
CA ARG A 55 19.46 -1.81 2.57
C ARG A 55 20.72 -1.18 2.01
N ASN A 56 21.34 -0.25 2.76
CA ASN A 56 22.58 0.41 2.34
C ASN A 56 23.79 -0.54 2.29
N GLN A 57 23.77 -1.63 3.07
CA GLN A 57 24.75 -2.72 3.00
C GLN A 57 24.41 -3.76 1.90
N GLY A 58 23.28 -3.63 1.19
CA GLY A 58 22.80 -4.62 0.22
C GLY A 58 22.18 -5.88 0.85
N ARG A 59 21.93 -5.88 2.17
CA ARG A 59 21.30 -6.97 2.93
C ARG A 59 19.77 -6.87 2.85
N TRP A 60 19.25 -6.99 1.64
CA TRP A 60 17.81 -6.79 1.36
C TRP A 60 16.89 -7.70 2.15
N LYS A 61 17.23 -8.99 2.30
CA LYS A 61 16.42 -9.95 3.07
C LYS A 61 16.27 -9.55 4.53
N GLU A 62 17.35 -9.10 5.16
CA GLU A 62 17.32 -8.71 6.57
C GLU A 62 16.56 -7.39 6.77
N ALA A 63 16.66 -6.47 5.81
CA ALA A 63 15.83 -5.27 5.80
C ALA A 63 14.34 -5.61 5.66
N GLU A 64 14.00 -6.51 4.74
CA GLU A 64 12.63 -6.98 4.50
C GLU A 64 12.02 -7.69 5.71
N GLU A 65 12.79 -8.54 6.39
CA GLU A 65 12.36 -9.19 7.65
C GLU A 65 12.07 -8.15 8.74
N LEU A 66 12.91 -7.12 8.84
CA LEU A 66 12.74 -6.07 9.84
C LEU A 66 11.58 -5.13 9.50
N ASP A 67 11.36 -4.83 8.23
CA ASP A 67 10.22 -4.05 7.74
C ASP A 67 8.89 -4.78 8.05
N VAL A 68 8.83 -6.12 7.90
CA VAL A 68 7.66 -6.91 8.35
C VAL A 68 7.44 -6.81 9.85
N GLN A 69 8.50 -6.97 10.65
CA GLN A 69 8.37 -6.89 12.11
C GLN A 69 7.91 -5.50 12.56
N LEU A 70 8.36 -4.45 11.87
CA LEU A 70 7.94 -3.08 12.09
C LEU A 70 6.43 -2.94 11.82
N ASP A 71 5.98 -3.37 10.65
CA ASP A 71 4.57 -3.29 10.24
C ASP A 71 3.65 -4.07 11.20
N VAL A 72 4.07 -5.25 11.67
CA VAL A 72 3.34 -6.02 12.69
C VAL A 72 3.22 -5.24 13.99
N GLN A 73 4.32 -4.70 14.53
CA GLN A 73 4.28 -3.92 15.78
C GLN A 73 3.42 -2.66 15.65
N VAL A 74 3.49 -1.97 14.50
CA VAL A 74 2.65 -0.80 14.22
C VAL A 74 1.17 -1.19 14.17
N MET A 75 0.84 -2.30 13.50
CA MET A 75 -0.52 -2.82 13.42
C MET A 75 -1.08 -3.19 14.80
N GLU A 76 -0.35 -3.99 15.59
CA GLU A 76 -0.75 -4.41 16.94
C GLU A 76 -0.94 -3.21 17.88
N THR A 77 -0.03 -2.24 17.80
CA THR A 77 -0.11 -1.02 18.60
C THR A 77 -1.31 -0.18 18.21
N SER A 78 -1.55 -0.01 16.91
CA SER A 78 -2.71 0.73 16.41
C SER A 78 -4.01 0.05 16.81
N SER A 79 -4.09 -1.28 16.69
CA SER A 79 -5.25 -2.06 17.14
C SER A 79 -5.52 -1.88 18.64
N ARG A 80 -4.48 -1.94 19.48
CA ARG A 80 -4.60 -1.76 20.94
C ARG A 80 -5.00 -0.34 21.34
N VAL A 81 -4.44 0.68 20.68
CA VAL A 81 -4.60 2.10 21.08
C VAL A 81 -5.84 2.73 20.45
N LEU A 82 -6.11 2.42 19.19
CA LEU A 82 -7.14 3.07 18.37
C LEU A 82 -8.36 2.16 18.14
N GLY A 83 -8.19 0.85 18.28
CA GLY A 83 -9.20 -0.16 17.94
C GLY A 83 -9.01 -0.76 16.54
N GLU A 84 -9.59 -1.94 16.32
CA GLU A 84 -9.46 -2.69 15.06
C GLU A 84 -10.11 -1.99 13.86
N GLU A 85 -11.21 -1.27 14.06
CA GLU A 85 -11.94 -0.59 12.99
C GLU A 85 -11.39 0.80 12.66
N HIS A 86 -10.43 1.30 13.45
CA HIS A 86 -9.91 2.65 13.26
C HIS A 86 -9.18 2.77 11.91
N PRO A 87 -9.39 3.86 11.13
CA PRO A 87 -8.75 4.03 9.82
C PRO A 87 -7.22 3.89 9.84
N GLY A 88 -6.59 4.35 10.93
CA GLY A 88 -5.15 4.16 11.16
C GLY A 88 -4.74 2.69 11.25
N THR A 89 -5.47 1.88 12.02
CA THR A 89 -5.22 0.43 12.15
C THR A 89 -5.41 -0.28 10.82
N LEU A 90 -6.49 0.02 10.10
CA LEU A 90 -6.77 -0.53 8.77
C LEU A 90 -5.69 -0.16 7.73
N THR A 91 -5.11 1.03 7.87
CA THR A 91 -3.98 1.46 7.02
C THR A 91 -2.72 0.67 7.35
N SER A 92 -2.40 0.47 8.63
CA SER A 92 -1.28 -0.37 9.05
C SER A 92 -1.41 -1.83 8.60
N MET A 93 -2.61 -2.41 8.69
CA MET A 93 -2.90 -3.76 8.19
C MET A 93 -2.68 -3.86 6.67
N ALA A 94 -3.16 -2.87 5.90
CA ALA A 94 -2.98 -2.84 4.45
C ALA A 94 -1.51 -2.65 4.04
N ASN A 95 -0.73 -1.91 4.83
CA ASN A 95 0.72 -1.78 4.62
C ASN A 95 1.43 -3.12 4.87
N LEU A 96 1.13 -3.80 5.98
CA LEU A 96 1.66 -5.14 6.28
C LEU A 96 1.32 -6.14 5.16
N ALA A 97 0.08 -6.12 4.67
CA ALA A 97 -0.36 -6.94 3.54
C ALA A 97 0.43 -6.64 2.26
N SER A 98 0.70 -5.36 1.98
CA SER A 98 1.54 -4.94 0.84
C SER A 98 2.97 -5.46 0.97
N THR A 99 3.54 -5.38 2.18
CA THR A 99 4.88 -5.91 2.50
C THR A 99 4.93 -7.43 2.26
N TYR A 100 3.95 -8.18 2.75
CA TYR A 100 3.84 -9.62 2.46
C TYR A 100 3.71 -9.91 0.96
N ARG A 101 2.87 -9.16 0.24
CA ARG A 101 2.70 -9.35 -1.21
C ARG A 101 4.01 -9.15 -1.97
N ASN A 102 4.79 -8.13 -1.61
CA ASN A 102 6.08 -7.81 -2.24
C ASN A 102 7.13 -8.91 -1.98
N GLN A 103 7.04 -9.59 -0.83
CA GLN A 103 7.91 -10.72 -0.48
C GLN A 103 7.47 -12.06 -1.07
N GLY A 104 6.41 -12.10 -1.88
CA GLY A 104 5.87 -13.35 -2.42
C GLY A 104 4.98 -14.13 -1.44
N ARG A 105 4.72 -13.59 -0.25
CA ARG A 105 3.87 -14.16 0.80
C ARG A 105 2.40 -13.84 0.54
N TRP A 106 1.90 -14.31 -0.61
CA TRP A 106 0.61 -13.88 -1.14
C TRP A 106 -0.59 -14.34 -0.33
N LYS A 107 -0.48 -15.43 0.44
CA LYS A 107 -1.57 -15.92 1.29
C LYS A 107 -1.78 -15.01 2.50
N GLU A 108 -0.70 -14.65 3.18
CA GLU A 108 -0.78 -13.73 4.31
C GLU A 108 -1.23 -12.33 3.87
N ALA A 109 -0.83 -11.89 2.67
CA ALA A 109 -1.33 -10.66 2.07
C ALA A 109 -2.83 -10.72 1.77
N GLU A 110 -3.32 -11.83 1.22
CA GLU A 110 -4.74 -12.04 0.93
C GLU A 110 -5.60 -11.98 2.20
N GLU A 111 -5.21 -12.70 3.25
CA GLU A 111 -5.94 -12.73 4.51
C GLU A 111 -6.11 -11.32 5.10
N LEU A 112 -5.02 -10.54 5.14
CA LEU A 112 -5.06 -9.17 5.66
C LEU A 112 -5.86 -8.23 4.75
N PHE A 113 -5.66 -8.26 3.43
CA PHE A 113 -6.44 -7.41 2.52
C PHE A 113 -7.93 -7.72 2.56
N MET A 114 -8.29 -9.00 2.65
CA MET A 114 -9.68 -9.43 2.80
C MET A 114 -10.28 -8.92 4.11
N GLN A 115 -9.55 -9.05 5.22
CA GLN A 115 -9.99 -8.52 6.52
C GLN A 115 -10.19 -7.00 6.46
N VAL A 116 -9.24 -6.24 5.90
CA VAL A 116 -9.36 -4.78 5.75
C VAL A 116 -10.54 -4.41 4.85
N MET A 117 -10.73 -5.12 3.74
CA MET A 117 -11.84 -4.89 2.81
C MET A 117 -13.18 -5.07 3.52
N GLU A 118 -13.38 -6.19 4.24
CA GLU A 118 -14.63 -6.48 4.95
C GLU A 118 -14.92 -5.47 6.06
N ILE A 119 -13.90 -5.03 6.82
CA ILE A 119 -14.09 -4.00 7.84
C ILE A 119 -14.46 -2.66 7.19
N ARG A 120 -13.76 -2.23 6.14
CA ARG A 120 -14.09 -0.98 5.44
C ARG A 120 -15.47 -1.02 4.81
N LYS A 121 -15.84 -2.17 4.23
CA LYS A 121 -17.18 -2.41 3.68
C LYS A 121 -18.26 -2.25 4.75
N ARG A 122 -18.06 -2.79 5.95
CA ARG A 122 -18.98 -2.65 7.09
C ARG A 122 -19.06 -1.23 7.62
N VAL A 123 -17.91 -0.56 7.80
CA VAL A 123 -17.82 0.72 8.52
C VAL A 123 -18.10 1.92 7.61
N LEU A 124 -17.62 1.88 6.37
CA LEU A 124 -17.65 2.99 5.41
C LEU A 124 -18.65 2.77 4.28
N GLY A 125 -19.06 1.52 4.04
CA GLY A 125 -19.91 1.12 2.92
C GLY A 125 -19.12 0.61 1.71
N GLU A 126 -19.83 -0.03 0.78
CA GLU A 126 -19.25 -0.63 -0.43
C GLU A 126 -18.67 0.41 -1.39
N GLU A 127 -19.29 1.59 -1.44
CA GLU A 127 -18.96 2.66 -2.39
C GLU A 127 -17.80 3.55 -1.95
N HIS A 128 -17.37 3.43 -0.70
CA HIS A 128 -16.36 4.32 -0.16
C HIS A 128 -15.01 4.10 -0.87
N PRO A 129 -14.27 5.17 -1.25
CA PRO A 129 -12.98 5.05 -1.97
C PRO A 129 -11.96 4.14 -1.26
N GLY A 130 -11.95 4.16 0.07
CA GLY A 130 -11.13 3.25 0.88
C GLY A 130 -11.50 1.77 0.74
N THR A 131 -12.78 1.44 0.56
CA THR A 131 -13.25 0.06 0.29
C THR A 131 -12.83 -0.37 -1.10
N LEU A 132 -13.04 0.48 -2.11
CA LEU A 132 -12.61 0.23 -3.49
C LEU A 132 -11.11 0.02 -3.60
N THR A 133 -10.31 0.85 -2.90
CA THR A 133 -8.85 0.68 -2.83
C THR A 133 -8.46 -0.69 -2.24
N SER A 134 -9.18 -1.17 -1.22
CA SER A 134 -8.93 -2.50 -0.66
C SER A 134 -9.28 -3.62 -1.64
N MET A 135 -10.37 -3.48 -2.39
CA MET A 135 -10.76 -4.44 -3.44
C MET A 135 -9.70 -4.52 -4.54
N THR A 136 -9.20 -3.38 -5.04
CA THR A 136 -8.09 -3.33 -6.01
C THR A 136 -6.81 -4.00 -5.46
N ASN A 137 -6.48 -3.77 -4.19
CA ASN A 137 -5.33 -4.42 -3.57
C ASN A 137 -5.47 -5.95 -3.45
N LEU A 138 -6.67 -6.42 -3.12
CA LEU A 138 -6.99 -7.85 -3.08
C LEU A 138 -6.95 -8.46 -4.49
N ALA A 139 -7.50 -7.77 -5.50
CA ALA A 139 -7.44 -8.19 -6.90
C ALA A 139 -5.99 -8.31 -7.40
N SER A 140 -5.13 -7.34 -7.08
CA SER A 140 -3.70 -7.46 -7.39
C SER A 140 -3.02 -8.62 -6.65
N THR A 141 -3.51 -9.01 -5.47
CA THR A 141 -2.99 -10.18 -4.75
C THR A 141 -3.40 -11.47 -5.43
N TYR A 142 -4.66 -11.60 -5.85
CA TYR A 142 -5.13 -12.71 -6.69
C TYR A 142 -4.37 -12.84 -7.99
N ARG A 143 -4.10 -11.72 -8.65
CA ARG A 143 -3.26 -11.66 -9.84
C ARG A 143 -1.88 -12.29 -9.61
N ASN A 144 -1.22 -11.93 -8.52
CA ASN A 144 0.10 -12.46 -8.17
C ASN A 144 0.05 -13.97 -7.87
N GLN A 145 -1.09 -14.48 -7.37
CA GLN A 145 -1.34 -15.90 -7.19
C GLN A 145 -1.75 -16.65 -8.48
N GLY A 146 -1.90 -15.96 -9.61
CA GLY A 146 -2.42 -16.54 -10.86
C GLY A 146 -3.94 -16.80 -10.85
N ARG A 147 -4.65 -16.24 -9.87
CA ARG A 147 -6.11 -16.33 -9.69
C ARG A 147 -6.81 -15.24 -10.51
N TRP A 148 -6.72 -15.35 -11.83
CA TRP A 148 -7.13 -14.29 -12.76
C TRP A 148 -8.63 -14.01 -12.73
N LYS A 149 -9.47 -15.03 -12.49
CA LYS A 149 -10.93 -14.88 -12.46
C LYS A 149 -11.40 -14.07 -11.25
N GLU A 150 -10.86 -14.36 -10.06
CA GLU A 150 -11.20 -13.58 -8.88
C GLU A 150 -10.69 -12.14 -8.97
N ALA A 151 -9.52 -11.92 -9.59
CA ALA A 151 -9.02 -10.58 -9.88
C ALA A 151 -9.91 -9.82 -10.87
N GLU A 152 -10.38 -10.48 -11.93
CA GLU A 152 -11.31 -9.92 -12.93
C GLU A 152 -12.63 -9.49 -12.29
N GLU A 153 -13.22 -10.34 -11.45
CA GLU A 153 -14.48 -10.05 -10.76
C GLU A 153 -14.36 -8.83 -9.84
N LEU A 154 -13.30 -8.76 -9.03
CA LEU A 154 -13.09 -7.63 -8.12
C LEU A 154 -12.84 -6.32 -8.88
N GLU A 155 -11.98 -6.30 -9.89
CA GLU A 155 -11.75 -5.07 -10.68
C GLU A 155 -13.00 -4.65 -11.45
N GLY A 156 -13.80 -5.60 -11.95
CA GLY A 156 -15.09 -5.30 -12.57
C GLY A 156 -16.05 -4.58 -11.61
N GLN A 157 -16.18 -5.07 -10.39
CA GLN A 157 -17.00 -4.42 -9.34
C GLN A 157 -16.46 -3.02 -8.98
N VAL A 158 -15.13 -2.85 -8.93
CA VAL A 158 -14.51 -1.54 -8.67
C VAL A 158 -14.82 -0.57 -9.81
N ILE A 159 -14.68 -0.97 -11.08
CA ILE A 159 -14.99 -0.12 -12.24
C ILE A 159 -16.46 0.30 -12.22
N GLU A 160 -17.39 -0.64 -12.02
CA GLU A 160 -18.83 -0.34 -11.95
C GLU A 160 -19.14 0.69 -10.86
N THR A 161 -18.60 0.46 -9.66
CA THR A 161 -18.89 1.32 -8.51
C THR A 161 -18.23 2.69 -8.64
N SER A 162 -16.95 2.74 -9.03
CA SER A 162 -16.22 4.00 -9.23
C SER A 162 -16.79 4.82 -10.40
N SER A 163 -17.21 4.18 -11.49
CA SER A 163 -17.89 4.86 -12.60
C SER A 163 -19.18 5.54 -12.15
N ARG A 164 -19.96 4.89 -11.29
CA ARG A 164 -21.22 5.43 -10.77
C ARG A 164 -21.02 6.54 -9.75
N VAL A 165 -20.02 6.42 -8.87
CA VAL A 165 -19.83 7.30 -7.71
C VAL A 165 -18.93 8.49 -8.04
N LEU A 166 -17.85 8.26 -8.79
CA LEU A 166 -16.80 9.24 -9.10
C LEU A 166 -16.87 9.72 -10.56
N GLY A 167 -17.49 8.93 -11.44
CA GLY A 167 -17.55 9.16 -12.88
C GLY A 167 -16.58 8.25 -13.66
N GLU A 168 -16.90 8.02 -14.93
CA GLU A 168 -16.12 7.17 -15.82
C GLU A 168 -14.71 7.73 -16.10
N GLU A 169 -14.56 9.05 -16.10
CA GLU A 169 -13.29 9.74 -16.37
C GLU A 169 -12.41 9.91 -15.10
N HIS A 170 -12.88 9.46 -13.94
CA HIS A 170 -12.12 9.62 -12.70
C HIS A 170 -10.83 8.78 -12.73
N PRO A 171 -9.68 9.29 -12.25
CA PRO A 171 -8.41 8.57 -12.26
C PRO A 171 -8.47 7.17 -11.65
N ASP A 172 -9.23 6.99 -10.57
CA ASP A 172 -9.40 5.68 -9.92
C ASP A 172 -10.15 4.68 -10.81
N THR A 173 -11.20 5.15 -11.51
CA THR A 173 -11.95 4.32 -12.48
C THR A 173 -11.04 3.87 -13.61
N LEU A 174 -10.29 4.81 -14.19
CA LEU A 174 -9.34 4.55 -15.28
C LEU A 174 -8.19 3.63 -14.83
N ALA A 175 -7.70 3.79 -13.61
CA ALA A 175 -6.68 2.91 -13.03
C ALA A 175 -7.18 1.47 -12.92
N SER A 176 -8.42 1.25 -12.46
CA SER A 176 -9.02 -0.08 -12.42
C SER A 176 -9.31 -0.65 -13.82
N MET A 177 -9.72 0.15 -14.79
CA MET A 177 -9.82 -0.28 -16.19
C MET A 177 -8.48 -0.76 -16.75
N ASN A 178 -7.39 -0.05 -16.45
CA ASN A 178 -6.04 -0.44 -16.84
C ASN A 178 -5.62 -1.76 -16.18
N ASN A 179 -5.94 -1.96 -14.89
CA ASN A 179 -5.68 -3.22 -14.20
C ASN A 179 -6.46 -4.40 -14.81
N LEU A 180 -7.74 -4.19 -15.12
CA LEU A 180 -8.58 -5.20 -15.76
C LEU A 180 -8.09 -5.55 -17.18
N ALA A 181 -7.64 -4.55 -17.95
CA ALA A 181 -7.04 -4.78 -19.26
C ALA A 181 -5.76 -5.62 -19.16
N PHE A 182 -4.92 -5.37 -18.14
CA PHE A 182 -3.77 -6.20 -17.85
C PHE A 182 -4.17 -7.64 -17.51
N ILE A 183 -5.21 -7.84 -16.69
CA ILE A 183 -5.74 -9.16 -16.36
C ILE A 183 -6.17 -9.90 -17.64
N PHE A 184 -6.92 -9.25 -18.53
CA PHE A 184 -7.31 -9.85 -19.81
C PHE A 184 -6.12 -10.21 -20.70
N LYS A 185 -5.10 -9.34 -20.75
CA LYS A 185 -3.86 -9.62 -21.50
C LYS A 185 -3.15 -10.86 -20.94
N SER A 186 -3.04 -10.98 -19.61
CA SER A 186 -2.44 -12.15 -18.96
C SER A 186 -3.24 -13.44 -19.17
N GLN A 187 -4.56 -13.35 -19.31
CA GLN A 187 -5.42 -14.49 -19.68
C GLN A 187 -5.40 -14.84 -21.18
N GLY A 188 -4.66 -14.09 -22.02
CA GLY A 188 -4.65 -14.28 -23.48
C GLY A 188 -5.89 -13.73 -24.20
N CYS A 189 -6.76 -13.00 -23.50
CA CYS A 189 -7.96 -12.36 -24.05
C CYS A 189 -7.63 -10.98 -24.66
N SER A 190 -6.71 -10.94 -25.63
CA SER A 190 -6.19 -9.68 -26.20
C SER A 190 -7.28 -8.76 -26.76
N ALA A 191 -8.34 -9.32 -27.35
CA ALA A 191 -9.45 -8.52 -27.89
C ALA A 191 -10.18 -7.72 -26.80
N LYS A 192 -10.47 -8.33 -25.64
CA LYS A 192 -11.09 -7.66 -24.49
C LYS A 192 -10.16 -6.61 -23.88
N ALA A 193 -8.87 -6.93 -23.79
CA ALA A 193 -7.86 -6.00 -23.28
C ALA A 193 -7.78 -4.75 -24.16
N ILE A 194 -7.71 -4.91 -25.49
CA ILE A 194 -7.66 -3.80 -26.44
C ILE A 194 -8.94 -2.95 -26.36
N SER A 195 -10.12 -3.58 -26.39
CA SER A 195 -11.37 -2.83 -26.33
C SER A 195 -11.50 -2.00 -25.06
N LEU A 196 -11.05 -2.52 -23.91
CA LEU A 196 -11.08 -1.78 -22.65
C LEU A 196 -10.05 -0.64 -22.63
N MET A 197 -8.86 -0.86 -23.20
CA MET A 197 -7.84 0.19 -23.30
C MET A 197 -8.27 1.32 -24.24
N GLU A 198 -8.92 0.99 -25.36
CA GLU A 198 -9.49 1.98 -26.28
C GLU A 198 -10.58 2.83 -25.60
N GLN A 199 -11.41 2.22 -24.74
CA GLN A 199 -12.37 2.95 -23.91
C GLN A 199 -11.68 3.88 -22.90
N CYS A 200 -10.66 3.38 -22.18
CA CYS A 200 -9.90 4.17 -21.21
C CYS A 200 -9.27 5.42 -21.86
N VAL A 201 -8.56 5.25 -22.98
CA VAL A 201 -7.93 6.35 -23.71
C VAL A 201 -8.97 7.33 -24.27
N ARG A 202 -10.12 6.85 -24.73
CA ARG A 202 -11.21 7.72 -25.19
C ARG A 202 -11.70 8.65 -24.07
N LEU A 203 -11.91 8.11 -22.87
CA LEU A 203 -12.36 8.86 -21.70
C LEU A 203 -11.30 9.89 -21.27
N GLU A 204 -10.02 9.51 -21.25
CA GLU A 204 -8.91 10.44 -20.95
C GLU A 204 -8.84 11.63 -21.92
N ILE A 205 -9.00 11.35 -23.23
CA ILE A 205 -8.96 12.41 -24.26
C ILE A 205 -10.19 13.31 -24.15
N MET A 206 -11.38 12.75 -23.89
CA MET A 206 -12.60 13.56 -23.74
C MET A 206 -12.47 14.56 -22.60
N PHE A 207 -11.96 14.16 -21.43
CA PHE A 207 -11.71 15.06 -20.30
C PHE A 207 -10.73 16.19 -20.67
N LEU A 208 -9.63 15.85 -21.34
CA LEU A 208 -8.61 16.84 -21.74
C LEU A 208 -9.17 17.86 -22.74
N VAL A 209 -9.96 17.42 -23.72
CA VAL A 209 -10.58 18.31 -24.71
C VAL A 209 -11.63 19.20 -24.07
N LEU A 210 -12.46 18.68 -23.17
CA LEU A 210 -13.50 19.45 -22.47
C LEU A 210 -12.88 20.54 -21.58
N SER A 211 -11.84 20.19 -20.83
CA SER A 211 -11.14 21.15 -19.96
C SER A 211 -10.45 22.27 -20.75
N ILE A 212 -9.84 21.97 -21.89
CA ILE A 212 -9.26 22.99 -22.80
C ILE A 212 -10.36 23.93 -23.33
N LEU A 213 -11.50 23.39 -23.77
CA LEU A 213 -12.63 24.19 -24.27
C LEU A 213 -13.24 25.10 -23.19
N ILE A 214 -13.34 24.63 -21.95
CA ILE A 214 -13.82 25.42 -20.81
C ILE A 214 -12.83 26.55 -20.48
N CYS A 215 -11.52 26.25 -20.43
CA CYS A 215 -10.49 27.27 -20.20
C CYS A 215 -10.48 28.33 -21.31
N TYR A 216 -10.66 27.91 -22.57
CA TYR A 216 -10.73 28.83 -23.71
C TYR A 216 -11.97 29.72 -23.65
N SER A 217 -13.14 29.17 -23.30
CA SER A 217 -14.39 29.95 -23.21
C SER A 217 -14.40 30.93 -22.03
N LEU A 218 -13.80 30.57 -20.89
CA LEU A 218 -13.62 31.47 -19.73
C LEU A 218 -12.58 32.57 -19.98
N SER A 219 -11.59 32.33 -20.84
CA SER A 219 -10.57 33.36 -21.17
C SER A 219 -11.09 34.42 -22.15
N ILE A 220 -12.24 34.18 -22.79
CA ILE A 220 -12.84 35.05 -23.81
C ILE A 220 -14.08 35.81 -23.28
N SER A 221 -14.59 35.44 -22.09
CA SER A 221 -15.64 36.20 -21.36
C SER A 221 -15.03 37.18 -20.37
#